data_AF-A0A422NIB2-F1
#
_entry.id   AF-A0A422NIB2-F1
#
_cell.length_a   1.000
_cell.length_b   1.000
_cell.length_c   1.000
_cell.angle_alpha   90.00
_cell.angle_beta   90.00
_cell.angle_gamma   90.00
#
_symmetry.space_group_name_H-M   'P 1'
#
loop_
_entity.id
_entity.type
_entity.pdbx_description
1 polymer ?
#
loop_
_entity_poly.entity_id
_entity_poly.type
_entity_poly.pdbx_seq_one_letter_code
_entity_poly.pdbx_strand_id
1 'polypeptide(L)'
;MSVAIKSPQVRKSHVSGDAVGMGGDGLQPEAHATPSFLIEKVMAKLNTTLRDCRVERDELTSSVESQLRDMRTETMTTRSEQQQLQREIRALQEKLQSAVIQRASIIAGNAERISVQELAKTARRLTQDTQQGLSEVELLKASVFHDRIKREELQQREDAEDEALEARLLQAEAANDELRRMALRLQEQNTQLVTTLQHSNDMLQQWQRCVAQQQGHIRQITEKFGQVQAEHRRIVGSVESLVHSLEQYKAGRDETLRKLENNLVELEQQCLQQQERWRCFGEDVSGKAHINGSTPWERHHDIFLMGTAACRPLRKRLEHFYGIYNPEKVCSVSDIIDEYRGAEEELMAALEVHYGAFGFFFTQLNV
;
A
#
# COMPACT_ATOMS: atom_id res chain seq x y z
N MET A 1 34.44 38.08 35.10
CA MET A 1 33.12 38.71 35.28
C MET A 1 32.05 37.66 35.05
N SER A 2 31.33 37.25 36.10
CA SER A 2 30.42 36.10 36.06
C SER A 2 29.09 36.48 35.39
N VAL A 3 28.83 35.91 34.21
CA VAL A 3 27.56 36.07 33.50
C VAL A 3 26.61 34.97 33.96
N ALA A 4 25.60 35.37 34.71
CA ALA A 4 24.51 34.50 35.15
C ALA A 4 23.58 34.20 33.97
N ILE A 5 23.64 32.96 33.47
CA ILE A 5 22.70 32.45 32.47
C ILE A 5 21.39 32.12 33.19
N LYS A 6 20.36 32.95 32.96
CA LYS A 6 18.98 32.71 33.42
C LYS A 6 18.30 31.73 32.45
N SER A 7 17.94 30.55 32.95
CA SER A 7 17.11 29.57 32.25
C SER A 7 15.68 30.09 32.01
N PRO A 8 14.97 29.63 30.96
CA PRO A 8 13.59 30.04 30.70
C PRO A 8 12.63 29.26 31.61
N GLN A 9 11.81 30.01 32.37
CA GLN A 9 10.67 29.45 33.09
C GLN A 9 9.59 29.00 32.09
N VAL A 10 9.40 27.69 31.99
CA VAL A 10 8.22 27.09 31.38
C VAL A 10 7.01 27.36 32.28
N ARG A 11 6.14 28.29 31.86
CA ARG A 11 4.84 28.54 32.49
C ARG A 11 3.96 27.29 32.38
N LYS A 12 3.81 26.57 33.49
CA LYS A 12 2.72 25.60 33.68
C LYS A 12 1.41 26.36 33.84
N SER A 13 0.57 26.36 32.81
CA SER A 13 -0.82 26.77 32.92
C SER A 13 -1.60 25.71 33.70
N HIS A 14 -1.95 26.03 34.94
CA HIS A 14 -2.98 25.33 35.71
C HIS A 14 -4.34 25.59 35.04
N VAL A 15 -4.92 24.55 34.46
CA VAL A 15 -6.35 24.53 34.11
C VAL A 15 -7.04 23.73 35.21
N SER A 16 -7.85 24.45 35.99
CA SER A 16 -8.79 23.91 36.97
C SER A 16 -9.87 23.14 36.22
N GLY A 17 -9.98 21.84 36.48
CA GLY A 17 -11.05 20.99 35.99
C GLY A 17 -11.94 20.60 37.15
N ASP A 18 -12.95 21.43 37.43
CA ASP A 18 -14.08 21.02 38.26
C ASP A 18 -15.00 20.13 37.45
N ALA A 19 -15.40 19.05 38.11
CA ALA A 19 -16.28 18.02 37.62
C ALA A 19 -17.76 18.46 37.65
N VAL A 20 -18.57 17.60 37.02
CA VAL A 20 -20.01 17.40 37.15
C VAL A 20 -20.86 18.07 36.06
N GLY A 21 -21.30 17.24 35.12
CA GLY A 21 -22.33 17.54 34.13
C GLY A 21 -22.73 16.29 33.36
N MET A 22 -23.55 15.45 34.01
CA MET A 22 -24.23 14.30 33.42
C MET A 22 -25.16 14.70 32.27
N GLY A 23 -25.21 13.87 31.22
CA GLY A 23 -26.42 13.68 30.40
C GLY A 23 -26.36 14.27 29.00
N GLY A 24 -26.38 13.39 27.99
CA GLY A 24 -26.66 13.77 26.61
C GLY A 24 -26.12 12.78 25.58
N ASP A 25 -26.71 11.58 25.54
CA ASP A 25 -26.59 10.68 24.39
C ASP A 25 -27.09 11.39 23.13
N GLY A 26 -26.13 11.88 22.35
CA GLY A 26 -26.34 12.42 21.02
C GLY A 26 -25.25 11.85 20.12
N LEU A 27 -25.57 10.73 19.47
CA LEU A 27 -24.78 10.12 18.41
C LEU A 27 -24.43 11.18 17.35
N GLN A 28 -23.25 11.79 17.48
CA GLN A 28 -22.68 12.60 16.43
C GLN A 28 -22.11 11.68 15.34
N PRO A 29 -22.40 11.95 14.06
CA PRO A 29 -21.89 11.15 12.96
C PRO A 29 -20.37 11.28 12.94
N GLU A 30 -19.70 10.13 12.99
CA GLU A 30 -18.26 10.02 12.85
C GLU A 30 -17.82 10.80 11.62
N ALA A 31 -17.17 11.94 11.89
CA ALA A 31 -16.59 12.79 10.89
C ALA A 31 -15.47 11.99 10.21
N HIS A 32 -15.77 11.43 9.04
CA HIS A 32 -14.77 11.03 8.06
C HIS A 32 -13.93 12.27 7.73
N ALA A 33 -12.86 12.48 8.50
CA ALA A 33 -11.86 13.48 8.20
C ALA A 33 -11.31 13.13 6.82
N THR A 34 -11.73 13.90 5.82
CA THR A 34 -11.31 13.72 4.44
C THR A 34 -9.78 13.78 4.40
N PRO A 35 -9.12 12.98 3.54
CA PRO A 35 -7.67 12.99 3.38
C PRO A 35 -7.08 14.41 3.21
N SER A 36 -7.87 15.33 2.66
CA SER A 36 -7.56 16.75 2.54
C SER A 36 -7.22 17.43 3.87
N PHE A 37 -7.93 17.12 4.96
CA PHE A 37 -7.68 17.72 6.27
C PHE A 37 -6.37 17.24 6.89
N LEU A 38 -6.01 15.97 6.67
CA LEU A 38 -4.72 15.42 7.11
C LEU A 38 -3.56 16.03 6.33
N ILE A 39 -3.70 16.21 5.02
CA ILE A 39 -2.69 16.86 4.18
C ILE A 39 -2.47 18.31 4.63
N GLU A 40 -3.56 19.06 4.88
CA GLU A 40 -3.47 20.45 5.33
C GLU A 40 -2.78 20.55 6.71
N LYS A 41 -3.09 19.63 7.63
CA LYS A 41 -2.44 19.56 8.95
C LYS A 41 -0.95 19.20 8.88
N VAL A 42 -0.56 18.32 7.95
CA VAL A 42 0.86 17.97 7.71
C VAL A 42 1.60 19.15 7.09
N MET A 43 1.01 19.82 6.11
CA MET A 43 1.60 21.01 5.48
C MET A 43 1.75 22.17 6.47
N ALA A 44 0.76 22.36 7.36
CA ALA A 44 0.86 23.34 8.44
C ALA A 44 2.03 23.04 9.39
N LYS A 45 2.19 21.79 9.80
CA LYS A 45 3.33 21.36 10.63
C LYS A 45 4.68 21.55 9.93
N LEU A 46 4.79 21.17 8.66
CA LEU A 46 6.02 21.34 7.88
C LEU A 46 6.41 22.82 7.78
N ASN A 47 5.43 23.69 7.52
CA ASN A 47 5.65 25.13 7.43
C ASN A 47 6.06 25.75 8.78
N THR A 48 5.55 25.26 9.90
CA THR A 48 6.02 25.70 11.22
C THR A 48 7.47 25.28 11.46
N THR A 49 7.84 24.03 11.17
CA THR A 49 9.21 23.55 11.34
C THR A 49 10.20 24.32 10.44
N LEU A 50 9.82 24.64 9.21
CA LEU A 50 10.64 25.47 8.32
C LEU A 50 10.84 26.90 8.83
N ARG A 51 9.89 27.48 9.56
CA ARG A 51 10.07 28.80 10.18
C ARG A 51 11.03 28.70 11.35
N ASP A 52 10.88 27.69 12.20
CA ASP A 52 11.72 27.49 13.37
C ASP A 52 13.19 27.30 12.95
N CYS A 53 13.46 26.48 11.92
CA CYS A 53 14.81 26.31 11.37
C CYS A 53 15.42 27.61 10.80
N ARG A 54 14.59 28.53 10.26
CA ARG A 54 15.09 29.84 9.78
C ARG A 54 15.48 30.74 10.94
N VAL A 55 14.69 30.75 12.01
CA VAL A 55 14.98 31.52 13.22
C VAL A 55 16.28 31.03 13.86
N GLU A 56 16.46 29.73 14.03
CA GLU A 56 17.71 29.15 14.59
C GLU A 56 18.95 29.52 13.76
N ARG A 57 18.83 29.47 12.42
CA ARG A 57 19.92 29.88 11.52
C ARG A 57 20.27 31.36 11.69
N ASP A 58 19.27 32.23 11.77
CA ASP A 58 19.49 33.67 11.88
C ASP A 58 20.07 34.04 13.27
N GLU A 59 19.69 33.31 14.33
CA GLU A 59 20.30 33.40 15.67
C GLU A 59 21.76 32.96 15.67
N LEU A 60 22.09 31.82 15.04
CA LEU A 60 23.47 31.34 14.90
C LEU A 60 24.33 32.33 14.11
N THR A 61 23.80 32.87 13.02
CA THR A 61 24.49 33.88 12.20
C THR A 61 24.80 35.14 13.03
N SER A 62 23.82 35.62 13.81
CA SER A 62 23.99 36.78 14.69
C SER A 62 25.02 36.53 15.81
N SER A 63 25.07 35.30 16.34
CA SER A 63 26.03 34.90 17.37
C SER A 63 27.46 34.88 16.83
N VAL A 64 27.69 34.29 15.66
CA VAL A 64 29.01 34.27 15.00
C VAL A 64 29.47 35.68 14.67
N GLU A 65 28.59 36.54 14.15
CA GLU A 65 28.92 37.95 13.89
C GLU A 65 29.30 38.72 15.16
N SER A 66 28.67 38.41 16.30
CA SER A 66 29.04 39.01 17.60
C SER A 66 30.43 38.57 18.02
N GLN A 67 30.73 37.26 17.97
CA GLN A 67 32.06 36.74 18.32
C GLN A 67 33.17 37.34 17.45
N LEU A 68 32.92 37.49 16.14
CA LEU A 68 33.88 38.11 15.23
C LEU A 68 34.11 39.61 15.54
N ARG A 69 33.11 40.33 16.04
CA ARG A 69 33.28 41.71 16.52
C ARG A 69 34.14 41.75 17.77
N ASP A 70 33.90 40.85 18.72
CA ASP A 70 34.65 40.78 19.98
C ASP A 70 36.13 40.48 19.70
N MET A 71 36.43 39.47 18.87
CA MET A 71 37.80 39.16 18.42
C MET A 71 38.49 40.34 17.72
N ARG A 72 37.77 41.11 16.90
CA ARG A 72 38.32 42.33 16.26
C ARG A 72 38.65 43.43 17.28
N THR A 73 37.88 43.56 18.35
CA THR A 73 38.18 44.52 19.40
C THR A 73 39.39 44.11 20.24
N GLU A 74 39.54 42.81 20.51
CA GLU A 74 40.65 42.25 21.29
C GLU A 74 41.98 42.27 20.52
N THR A 75 41.94 42.07 19.20
CA THR A 75 43.11 42.26 18.33
C THR A 75 43.52 43.73 18.18
N MET A 76 42.60 44.68 18.34
CA MET A 76 42.94 46.12 18.35
C MET A 76 43.60 46.56 19.66
N THR A 77 43.24 45.98 20.80
CA THR A 77 43.84 46.31 22.11
C THR A 77 45.29 45.84 22.21
N THR A 78 45.62 44.66 21.67
CA THR A 78 47.01 44.14 21.67
C THR A 78 47.97 45.02 20.85
N ARG A 79 47.51 45.60 19.73
CA ARG A 79 48.31 46.54 18.93
C ARG A 79 48.57 47.87 19.66
N SER A 80 47.60 48.34 20.45
CA SER A 80 47.74 49.52 21.31
C SER A 80 48.77 49.30 22.42
N GLU A 81 48.71 48.14 23.08
CA GLU A 81 49.67 47.74 24.13
C GLU A 81 51.09 47.62 23.58
N GLN A 82 51.24 47.05 22.37
CA GLN A 82 52.54 46.93 21.72
C GLN A 82 53.16 48.30 21.39
N GLN A 83 52.35 49.28 20.96
CA GLN A 83 52.83 50.65 20.74
C GLN A 83 53.21 51.36 22.04
N GLN A 84 52.50 51.09 23.15
CA GLN A 84 52.82 51.67 24.45
C GLN A 84 54.17 51.16 24.96
N LEU A 85 54.42 49.86 24.87
CA LEU A 85 55.67 49.23 25.25
C LEU A 85 56.86 49.79 24.45
N GLN A 86 56.64 50.09 23.16
CA GLN A 86 57.64 50.71 22.29
C GLN A 86 57.97 52.16 22.68
N ARG A 87 57.01 52.93 23.21
CA ARG A 87 57.24 54.29 23.75
C ARG A 87 58.03 54.24 25.04
N GLU A 88 57.72 53.30 25.93
CA GLU A 88 58.42 53.14 27.21
C GLU A 88 59.89 52.76 27.00
N ILE A 89 60.20 51.88 26.05
CA ILE A 89 61.59 51.53 25.69
C ILE A 89 62.37 52.76 25.21
N ARG A 90 61.78 53.61 24.35
CA ARG A 90 62.43 54.86 23.92
C ARG A 90 62.67 55.82 25.08
N ALA A 91 61.67 56.00 25.96
CA ALA A 91 61.80 56.87 27.13
C ALA A 91 62.91 56.40 28.09
N LEU A 92 63.08 55.09 28.25
CA LEU A 92 64.18 54.53 29.04
C LEU A 92 65.55 54.76 28.39
N GLN A 93 65.65 54.59 27.07
CA GLN A 93 66.88 54.89 26.32
C GLN A 93 67.30 56.36 26.45
N GLU A 94 66.36 57.29 26.31
CA GLU A 94 66.61 58.73 26.46
C GLU A 94 67.05 59.10 27.88
N LYS A 95 66.43 58.51 28.91
CA LYS A 95 66.84 58.70 30.32
C LYS A 95 68.27 58.20 30.56
N LEU A 96 68.61 57.01 30.05
CA LEU A 96 69.95 56.46 30.18
C LEU A 96 70.99 57.35 29.49
N GLN A 97 70.71 57.80 28.27
CA GLN A 97 71.59 58.66 27.50
C GLN A 97 71.80 60.02 28.19
N SER A 98 70.73 60.60 28.74
CA SER A 98 70.78 61.84 29.53
C SER A 98 71.62 61.68 30.79
N ALA A 99 71.46 60.57 31.53
CA ALA A 99 72.24 60.30 32.74
C ALA A 99 73.73 60.09 32.44
N VAL A 100 74.07 59.45 31.32
CA VAL A 100 75.47 59.29 30.86
C VAL A 100 76.09 60.64 30.54
N ILE A 101 75.40 61.50 29.79
CA ILE A 101 75.87 62.86 29.47
C ILE A 101 76.06 63.68 30.75
N GLN A 102 75.10 63.61 31.68
CA GLN A 102 75.15 64.34 32.94
C GLN A 102 76.35 63.88 33.80
N ARG A 103 76.60 62.57 33.91
CA ARG A 103 77.77 62.04 34.62
C ARG A 103 79.09 62.41 33.93
N ALA A 104 79.16 62.36 32.60
CA ALA A 104 80.34 62.78 31.85
C ALA A 104 80.66 64.27 32.09
N SER A 105 79.63 65.12 32.16
CA SER A 105 79.78 66.54 32.49
C SER A 105 80.28 66.78 33.92
N ILE A 106 79.83 66.00 34.91
CA ILE A 106 80.30 66.09 36.29
C ILE A 106 81.77 65.65 36.40
N ILE A 107 82.17 64.61 35.67
CA ILE A 107 83.56 64.14 35.61
C ILE A 107 84.46 65.20 34.97
N ALA A 108 84.02 65.81 33.87
CA ALA A 108 84.75 66.88 33.20
C ALA A 108 84.93 68.13 34.07
N GLY A 109 83.90 68.53 34.83
CA GLY A 109 83.95 69.71 35.71
C GLY A 109 84.81 69.56 36.96
N ASN A 110 85.06 68.33 37.42
CA ASN A 110 85.85 68.08 38.63
C ASN A 110 87.30 67.65 38.36
N ALA A 111 87.72 67.57 37.09
CA ALA A 111 89.03 67.07 36.68
C ALA A 111 90.22 67.87 37.24
N GLU A 112 90.03 69.13 37.65
CA GLU A 112 91.08 69.98 38.24
C GLU A 112 91.25 69.85 39.76
N ARG A 113 90.38 69.10 40.48
CA ARG A 113 90.40 69.02 41.96
C ARG A 113 90.36 67.62 42.57
N ILE A 114 90.24 66.58 41.76
CA ILE A 114 90.13 65.20 42.24
C ILE A 114 91.54 64.59 42.39
N SER A 115 91.85 64.05 43.58
CA SER A 115 93.08 63.28 43.77
C SER A 115 93.00 61.96 42.98
N VAL A 116 94.12 61.51 42.43
CA VAL A 116 94.24 60.26 41.64
C VAL A 116 93.58 59.06 42.36
N GLN A 117 93.54 59.07 43.69
CA GLN A 117 92.96 58.02 44.52
C GLN A 117 91.42 57.96 44.44
N GLU A 118 90.72 59.10 44.36
CA GLU A 118 89.25 59.14 44.20
C GLU A 118 88.85 58.78 42.76
N LEU A 119 89.68 59.12 41.78
CA LEU A 119 89.52 58.66 40.38
C LEU A 119 89.64 57.13 40.29
N ALA A 120 90.60 56.53 41.00
CA ALA A 120 90.76 55.08 41.03
C ALA A 120 89.59 54.35 41.72
N LYS A 121 89.02 54.92 42.79
CA LYS A 121 87.82 54.36 43.47
C LYS A 121 86.58 54.42 42.57
N THR A 122 86.37 55.55 41.91
CA THR A 122 85.25 55.74 40.98
C THR A 122 85.37 54.82 39.76
N ALA A 123 86.58 54.64 39.22
CA ALA A 123 86.83 53.67 38.15
C ALA A 123 86.48 52.22 38.58
N ARG A 124 86.90 51.76 39.77
CA ARG A 124 86.55 50.41 40.25
C ARG A 124 85.05 50.22 40.45
N ARG A 125 84.37 51.21 41.03
CA ARG A 125 82.90 51.18 41.15
C ARG A 125 82.24 51.09 39.78
N LEU A 126 82.70 51.87 38.80
CA LEU A 126 82.19 51.77 37.43
C LEU A 126 82.43 50.38 36.83
N THR A 127 83.59 49.75 37.07
CA THR A 127 83.85 48.37 36.62
C THR A 127 82.91 47.36 37.28
N GLN A 128 82.63 47.53 38.56
CA GLN A 128 81.70 46.65 39.29
C GLN A 128 80.26 46.85 38.83
N ASP A 129 79.81 48.10 38.68
CA ASP A 129 78.48 48.45 38.18
C ASP A 129 78.29 47.95 36.73
N THR A 130 79.33 48.03 35.89
CA THR A 130 79.29 47.51 34.52
C THR A 130 79.24 45.98 34.49
N GLN A 131 80.00 45.28 35.33
CA GLN A 131 79.90 43.82 35.45
C GLN A 131 78.52 43.38 35.97
N GLN A 132 77.97 44.07 36.97
CA GLN A 132 76.63 43.81 37.46
C GLN A 132 75.59 44.05 36.37
N GLY A 133 75.66 45.18 35.66
CA GLY A 133 74.78 45.47 34.53
C GLY A 133 74.86 44.44 33.41
N LEU A 134 76.05 43.92 33.10
CA LEU A 134 76.22 42.82 32.14
C LEU A 134 75.52 41.54 32.61
N SER A 135 75.65 41.18 33.89
CA SER A 135 74.96 40.00 34.44
C SER A 135 73.43 40.16 34.44
N GLU A 136 72.91 41.35 34.71
CA GLU A 136 71.48 41.66 34.64
C GLU A 136 70.97 41.59 33.19
N VAL A 137 71.76 42.06 32.22
CA VAL A 137 71.44 41.93 30.79
C VAL A 137 71.43 40.48 30.32
N GLU A 138 72.37 39.66 30.79
CA GLU A 138 72.38 38.22 30.50
C GLU A 138 71.16 37.50 31.09
N LEU A 139 70.77 37.84 32.33
CA LEU A 139 69.57 37.31 32.96
C LEU A 139 68.29 37.74 32.22
N LEU A 140 68.18 39.01 31.83
CA LEU A 140 67.07 39.50 31.01
C LEU A 140 67.03 38.81 29.65
N LYS A 141 68.19 38.62 29.01
CA LYS A 141 68.29 37.87 27.74
C LYS A 141 67.77 36.45 27.93
N ALA A 142 68.20 35.74 28.97
CA ALA A 142 67.71 34.39 29.29
C ALA A 142 66.19 34.37 29.55
N SER A 143 65.64 35.34 30.28
CA SER A 143 64.19 35.47 30.52
C SER A 143 63.42 35.68 29.22
N VAL A 144 63.88 36.55 28.34
CA VAL A 144 63.23 36.81 27.03
C VAL A 144 63.28 35.57 26.14
N PHE A 145 64.40 34.84 26.13
CA PHE A 145 64.49 33.57 25.40
C PHE A 145 63.52 32.52 25.96
N HIS A 146 63.43 32.39 27.28
CA HIS A 146 62.50 31.47 27.93
C HIS A 146 61.03 31.80 27.60
N ASP A 147 60.66 33.08 27.65
CA ASP A 147 59.31 33.53 27.29
C ASP A 147 59.01 33.28 25.81
N ARG A 148 60.00 33.46 24.93
CA ARG A 148 59.85 33.14 23.50
C ARG A 148 59.61 31.64 23.29
N ILE A 149 60.40 30.78 23.93
CA ILE A 149 60.22 29.31 23.85
C ILE A 149 58.83 28.92 24.33
N LYS A 150 58.37 29.47 25.47
CA LYS A 150 57.02 29.21 25.98
C LYS A 150 55.92 29.63 25.02
N ARG A 151 56.06 30.78 24.33
CA ARG A 151 55.09 31.20 23.31
C ARG A 151 55.11 30.26 22.09
N GLU A 152 56.29 29.81 21.67
CA GLU A 152 56.41 28.84 20.57
C GLU A 152 55.79 27.48 20.95
N GLU A 153 55.98 27.00 22.19
CA GLU A 153 55.32 25.79 22.69
C GLU A 153 53.80 25.93 22.80
N LEU A 154 53.30 27.09 23.23
CA LEU A 154 51.86 27.37 23.27
C LEU A 154 51.28 27.42 21.85
N GLN A 155 51.94 28.10 20.92
CA GLN A 155 51.53 28.14 19.52
C GLN A 155 51.47 26.73 18.92
N GLN A 156 52.47 25.89 19.17
CA GLN A 156 52.46 24.49 18.69
C GLN A 156 51.30 23.67 19.26
N ARG A 157 50.87 23.95 20.49
CA ARG A 157 49.70 23.28 21.08
C ARG A 157 48.40 23.78 20.46
N GLU A 158 48.27 25.08 20.25
CA GLU A 158 47.11 25.68 19.57
C GLU A 158 47.01 25.14 18.13
N ASP A 159 48.12 25.12 17.38
CA ASP A 159 48.16 24.57 16.01
C ASP A 159 47.76 23.08 15.99
N ALA A 160 48.18 22.30 16.98
CA ALA A 160 47.81 20.88 17.10
C ALA A 160 46.34 20.67 17.51
N GLU A 161 45.78 21.56 18.33
CA GLU A 161 44.35 21.56 18.67
C GLU A 161 43.49 21.93 17.46
N ASP A 162 43.91 22.92 16.68
CA ASP A 162 43.26 23.33 15.43
C ASP A 162 43.27 22.19 14.40
N GLU A 163 44.41 21.52 14.20
CA GLU A 163 44.51 20.36 13.30
C GLU A 163 43.58 19.21 13.77
N ALA A 164 43.49 18.98 15.09
CA ALA A 164 42.57 17.98 15.64
C ALA A 164 41.09 18.36 15.48
N LEU A 165 40.75 19.65 15.56
CA LEU A 165 39.40 20.15 15.32
C LEU A 165 39.03 20.04 13.84
N GLU A 166 39.93 20.39 12.92
CA GLU A 166 39.74 20.22 11.48
C GLU A 166 39.49 18.74 11.13
N ALA A 167 40.28 17.82 11.70
CA ALA A 167 40.09 16.39 11.48
C ALA A 167 38.71 15.89 11.98
N ARG A 168 38.24 16.38 13.14
CA ARG A 168 36.89 16.05 13.65
C ARG A 168 35.78 16.63 12.78
N LEU A 169 35.98 17.84 12.26
CA LEU A 169 35.02 18.49 11.36
C LEU A 169 34.88 17.70 10.06
N LEU A 170 35.99 17.31 9.44
CA LEU A 170 35.99 16.46 8.24
C LEU A 170 35.32 15.09 8.49
N GLN A 171 35.55 14.48 9.65
CA GLN A 171 34.88 13.24 10.04
C GLN A 171 33.36 13.43 10.18
N ALA A 172 32.92 14.53 10.79
CA ALA A 172 31.51 14.86 10.93
C ALA A 172 30.85 15.16 9.58
N GLU A 173 31.54 15.83 8.67
CA GLU A 173 31.07 16.06 7.29
C GLU A 173 30.90 14.73 6.54
N ALA A 174 31.88 13.82 6.62
CA ALA A 174 31.79 12.50 6.00
C ALA A 174 30.61 11.68 6.55
N ALA A 175 30.36 11.72 7.86
CA ALA A 175 29.20 11.08 8.49
C ALA A 175 27.87 11.70 8.03
N ASN A 176 27.80 13.03 7.92
CA ASN A 176 26.62 13.73 7.39
C ASN A 176 26.34 13.34 5.93
N ASP A 177 27.36 13.22 5.09
CA ASP A 177 27.20 12.79 3.71
C ASP A 177 26.77 11.33 3.58
N GLU A 178 27.17 10.45 4.51
CA GLU A 178 26.63 9.10 4.61
C GLU A 178 25.15 9.09 5.00
N LEU A 179 24.76 9.89 5.99
CA LEU A 179 23.34 10.04 6.38
C LEU A 179 22.49 10.58 5.23
N ARG A 180 22.99 11.56 4.47
CA ARG A 180 22.33 12.07 3.25
C ARG A 180 22.14 10.97 2.20
N ARG A 181 23.17 10.16 1.95
CA ARG A 181 23.08 9.00 1.04
C ARG A 181 22.08 7.95 1.53
N MET A 182 22.00 7.70 2.83
CA MET A 182 20.99 6.81 3.42
C MET A 182 19.58 7.38 3.25
N ALA A 183 19.38 8.67 3.50
CA ALA A 183 18.09 9.33 3.33
C ALA A 183 17.58 9.25 1.88
N LEU A 184 18.46 9.49 0.89
CA LEU A 184 18.12 9.35 -0.53
C LEU A 184 17.72 7.91 -0.89
N ARG A 185 18.44 6.90 -0.39
CA ARG A 185 18.08 5.48 -0.60
C ARG A 185 16.71 5.15 -0.01
N LEU A 186 16.41 5.62 1.20
CA LEU A 186 15.10 5.42 1.83
C LEU A 186 13.98 6.12 1.04
N GLN A 187 14.24 7.31 0.49
CA GLN A 187 13.30 8.03 -0.35
C GLN A 187 13.01 7.29 -1.67
N GLU A 188 14.03 6.71 -2.29
CA GLU A 188 13.88 5.87 -3.49
C GLU A 188 13.05 4.61 -3.18
N GLN A 189 13.36 3.91 -2.09
CA GLN A 189 12.60 2.74 -1.63
C GLN A 189 11.14 3.08 -1.33
N ASN A 190 10.87 4.20 -0.66
CA ASN A 190 9.50 4.67 -0.42
C ASN A 190 8.76 4.97 -1.72
N THR A 191 9.45 5.53 -2.71
CA THR A 191 8.86 5.79 -4.04
C THR A 191 8.50 4.48 -4.75
N GLN A 192 9.36 3.46 -4.68
CA GLN A 192 9.10 2.11 -5.21
C GLN A 192 7.94 1.41 -4.50
N LEU A 193 7.81 1.58 -3.17
CA LEU A 193 6.67 1.04 -2.43
C LEU A 193 5.37 1.72 -2.84
N VAL A 194 5.37 3.05 -3.00
CA VAL A 194 4.20 3.81 -3.46
C VAL A 194 3.75 3.37 -4.84
N THR A 195 4.66 3.17 -5.80
CA THR A 195 4.30 2.69 -7.14
C THR A 195 3.73 1.27 -7.12
N THR A 196 4.30 0.38 -6.28
CA THR A 196 3.80 -0.99 -6.10
C THR A 196 2.40 -1.02 -5.48
N LEU A 197 2.16 -0.19 -4.48
CA LEU A 197 0.84 -0.05 -3.85
C LEU A 197 -0.19 0.54 -4.83
N GLN A 198 0.21 1.53 -5.62
CA GLN A 198 -0.65 2.12 -6.65
C GLN A 198 -1.06 1.06 -7.69
N HIS A 199 -0.10 0.28 -8.19
CA HIS A 199 -0.39 -0.80 -9.12
C HIS A 199 -1.35 -1.85 -8.52
N SER A 200 -1.14 -2.23 -7.27
CA SER A 200 -2.02 -3.15 -6.55
C SER A 200 -3.44 -2.59 -6.40
N ASN A 201 -3.57 -1.29 -6.11
CA ASN A 201 -4.86 -0.62 -6.04
C ASN A 201 -5.57 -0.58 -7.41
N ASP A 202 -4.84 -0.29 -8.49
CA ASP A 202 -5.41 -0.28 -9.85
C ASP A 202 -5.93 -1.68 -10.25
N MET A 203 -5.20 -2.73 -9.88
CA MET A 203 -5.65 -4.11 -10.02
C MET A 203 -6.93 -4.37 -9.22
N LEU A 204 -6.99 -3.99 -7.95
CA LEU A 204 -8.19 -4.15 -7.12
C LEU A 204 -9.41 -3.43 -7.73
N GLN A 205 -9.22 -2.23 -8.27
CA GLN A 205 -10.29 -1.50 -8.96
C GLN A 205 -10.73 -2.18 -10.26
N GLN A 206 -9.82 -2.83 -10.99
CA GLN A 206 -10.18 -3.65 -12.15
C GLN A 206 -10.99 -4.89 -11.72
N TRP A 207 -10.55 -5.59 -10.67
CA TRP A 207 -11.26 -6.74 -10.12
C TRP A 207 -12.67 -6.36 -9.63
N GLN A 208 -12.81 -5.21 -8.96
CA GLN A 208 -14.10 -4.70 -8.51
C GLN A 208 -15.06 -4.47 -9.69
N ARG A 209 -14.57 -3.94 -10.82
CA ARG A 209 -15.37 -3.78 -12.05
C ARG A 209 -15.80 -5.12 -12.65
N CYS A 210 -14.90 -6.10 -12.69
CA CYS A 210 -15.21 -7.46 -13.16
C CYS A 210 -16.29 -8.12 -12.29
N VAL A 211 -16.17 -8.03 -10.96
CA VAL A 211 -17.16 -8.55 -10.02
C VAL A 211 -18.52 -7.87 -10.21
N ALA A 212 -18.55 -6.54 -10.39
CA ALA A 212 -19.79 -5.82 -10.67
C ALA A 212 -20.45 -6.28 -11.98
N GLN A 213 -19.66 -6.53 -13.03
CA GLN A 213 -20.16 -7.07 -14.29
C GLN A 213 -20.74 -8.49 -14.12
N GLN A 214 -20.04 -9.37 -13.40
CA GLN A 214 -20.51 -10.73 -13.10
C GLN A 214 -21.80 -10.71 -12.28
N GLN A 215 -21.92 -9.82 -11.29
CA GLN A 215 -23.16 -9.62 -10.54
C GLN A 215 -24.31 -9.18 -11.46
N GLY A 216 -24.03 -8.33 -12.45
CA GLY A 216 -25.00 -7.97 -13.50
C GLY A 216 -25.49 -9.18 -14.28
N HIS A 217 -24.59 -10.05 -14.74
CA HIS A 217 -24.96 -11.28 -15.44
C HIS A 217 -25.78 -12.24 -14.57
N ILE A 218 -25.42 -12.42 -13.30
CA ILE A 218 -26.16 -13.26 -12.35
C ILE A 218 -27.59 -12.74 -12.15
N ARG A 219 -27.78 -11.41 -12.05
CA ARG A 219 -29.11 -10.81 -11.97
C ARG A 219 -29.94 -11.10 -13.21
N GLN A 220 -29.39 -10.94 -14.40
CA GLN A 220 -30.08 -11.24 -15.66
C GLN A 220 -30.48 -12.72 -15.76
N ILE A 221 -29.61 -13.64 -15.35
CA ILE A 221 -29.92 -15.08 -15.32
C ILE A 221 -31.04 -15.36 -14.33
N THR A 222 -30.98 -14.77 -13.13
CA THR A 222 -32.03 -14.90 -12.11
C THR A 222 -33.38 -14.39 -12.61
N GLU A 223 -33.41 -13.25 -13.32
CA GLU A 223 -34.63 -12.71 -13.92
C GLU A 223 -35.21 -13.64 -15.00
N LYS A 224 -34.37 -14.15 -15.90
CA LYS A 224 -34.79 -15.14 -16.92
C LYS A 224 -35.34 -16.41 -16.29
N PHE A 225 -34.69 -16.91 -15.23
CA PHE A 225 -35.18 -18.06 -14.49
C PHE A 225 -36.55 -17.79 -13.84
N GLY A 226 -36.74 -16.59 -13.29
CA GLY A 226 -38.04 -16.13 -12.79
C GLY A 226 -39.14 -16.13 -13.86
N GLN A 227 -38.81 -15.70 -15.09
CA GLN A 227 -39.74 -15.74 -16.23
C GLN A 227 -40.10 -17.19 -16.62
N VAL A 228 -39.11 -18.08 -16.72
CA VAL A 228 -39.34 -19.50 -17.00
C VAL A 228 -40.22 -20.14 -15.92
N GLN A 229 -39.99 -19.82 -14.64
CA GLN A 229 -40.81 -20.32 -13.54
C GLN A 229 -42.25 -19.78 -13.57
N ALA A 230 -42.45 -18.55 -14.04
CA ALA A 230 -43.79 -17.98 -14.23
C ALA A 230 -44.54 -18.70 -15.37
N GLU A 231 -43.89 -18.92 -16.51
CA GLU A 231 -44.47 -19.68 -17.62
C GLU A 231 -44.75 -21.14 -17.24
N HIS A 232 -43.85 -21.79 -16.49
CA HIS A 232 -44.09 -23.13 -15.97
C HIS A 232 -45.37 -23.17 -15.11
N ARG A 233 -45.54 -22.22 -14.17
CA ARG A 233 -46.77 -22.13 -13.35
C ARG A 233 -48.02 -21.92 -14.20
N ARG A 234 -47.94 -21.12 -15.27
CA ARG A 234 -49.05 -20.89 -16.21
C ARG A 234 -49.42 -22.16 -16.97
N ILE A 235 -48.43 -22.92 -17.45
CA ILE A 235 -48.63 -24.19 -18.14
C ILE A 235 -49.26 -25.21 -17.19
N VAL A 236 -48.73 -25.35 -15.97
CA VAL A 236 -49.29 -26.25 -14.94
C VAL A 236 -50.76 -25.92 -14.68
N GLY A 237 -51.09 -24.64 -14.45
CA GLY A 237 -52.49 -24.23 -14.25
C GLY A 237 -53.39 -24.49 -15.46
N SER A 238 -52.85 -24.38 -16.68
CA SER A 238 -53.59 -24.71 -17.91
C SER A 238 -53.86 -26.21 -18.04
N VAL A 239 -52.88 -27.03 -17.69
CA VAL A 239 -53.01 -28.50 -17.67
C VAL A 239 -54.02 -28.93 -16.60
N GLU A 240 -53.95 -28.37 -15.39
CA GLU A 240 -54.93 -28.62 -14.31
C GLU A 240 -56.36 -28.26 -14.76
N SER A 241 -56.54 -27.13 -15.44
CA SER A 241 -57.85 -26.73 -16.00
C SER A 241 -58.36 -27.70 -17.07
N LEU A 242 -57.47 -28.23 -17.92
CA LEU A 242 -57.83 -29.22 -18.93
C LEU A 242 -58.21 -30.56 -18.29
N VAL A 243 -57.45 -31.00 -17.28
CA VAL A 243 -57.77 -32.21 -16.50
C VAL A 243 -59.16 -32.07 -15.88
N HIS A 244 -59.46 -30.94 -15.24
CA HIS A 244 -60.78 -30.72 -14.66
C HIS A 244 -61.91 -30.71 -15.70
N SER A 245 -61.66 -30.12 -16.88
CA SER A 245 -62.63 -30.13 -17.99
C SER A 245 -62.89 -31.54 -18.52
N LEU A 246 -61.86 -32.38 -18.61
CA LEU A 246 -61.97 -33.79 -19.00
C LEU A 246 -62.72 -34.61 -17.96
N GLU A 247 -62.49 -34.37 -16.67
CA GLU A 247 -63.24 -35.00 -15.57
C GLU A 247 -64.72 -34.63 -15.63
N GLN A 248 -65.04 -33.35 -15.85
CA GLN A 248 -66.41 -32.89 -16.02
C GLN A 248 -67.09 -33.52 -17.25
N TYR A 249 -66.39 -33.59 -18.39
CA TYR A 249 -66.89 -34.24 -19.59
C TYR A 249 -67.14 -35.73 -19.37
N LYS A 250 -66.20 -36.43 -18.71
CA LYS A 250 -66.35 -37.84 -18.35
C LYS A 250 -67.57 -38.05 -17.44
N ALA A 251 -67.72 -37.24 -16.40
CA ALA A 251 -68.89 -37.31 -15.52
C ALA A 251 -70.21 -37.09 -16.28
N GLY A 252 -70.24 -36.12 -17.21
CA GLY A 252 -71.39 -35.86 -18.07
C GLY A 252 -71.71 -37.04 -19.00
N ARG A 253 -70.69 -37.67 -19.59
CA ARG A 253 -70.86 -38.87 -20.41
C ARG A 253 -71.32 -40.09 -19.60
N ASP A 254 -70.78 -40.28 -18.40
CA ASP A 254 -71.17 -41.40 -17.54
C ASP A 254 -72.63 -41.22 -17.04
N GLU A 255 -73.10 -39.98 -16.90
CA GLU A 255 -74.51 -39.66 -16.64
C GLU A 255 -75.41 -39.97 -17.85
N THR A 256 -75.01 -39.64 -19.08
CA THR A 256 -75.80 -39.98 -20.27
C THR A 256 -75.84 -41.49 -20.52
N LEU A 257 -74.73 -42.21 -20.28
CA LEU A 257 -74.70 -43.67 -20.34
C LEU A 257 -75.66 -44.30 -19.33
N ARG A 258 -75.64 -43.85 -18.06
CA ARG A 258 -76.60 -44.34 -17.04
C ARG A 258 -78.06 -44.11 -17.45
N LYS A 259 -78.39 -42.97 -18.08
CA LYS A 259 -79.75 -42.71 -18.61
C LYS A 259 -80.12 -43.68 -19.73
N LEU A 260 -79.20 -43.96 -20.65
CA LEU A 260 -79.43 -44.91 -21.73
C LEU A 260 -79.60 -46.34 -21.20
N GLU A 261 -78.77 -46.75 -20.22
CA GLU A 261 -78.91 -48.04 -19.52
C GLU A 261 -80.27 -48.17 -18.86
N ASN A 262 -80.74 -47.13 -18.13
CA ASN A 262 -82.07 -47.12 -17.52
C ASN A 262 -83.19 -47.24 -18.57
N ASN A 263 -83.12 -46.47 -19.66
CA ASN A 263 -84.10 -46.54 -20.75
C ASN A 263 -84.11 -47.93 -21.42
N LEU A 264 -82.94 -48.55 -21.58
CA LEU A 264 -82.84 -49.93 -22.10
C LEU A 264 -83.50 -50.93 -21.16
N VAL A 265 -83.23 -50.83 -19.85
CA VAL A 265 -83.88 -51.68 -18.84
C VAL A 265 -85.40 -51.50 -18.85
N GLU A 266 -85.90 -50.26 -18.97
CA GLU A 266 -87.34 -49.98 -19.11
C GLU A 266 -87.93 -50.59 -20.39
N LEU A 267 -87.25 -50.46 -21.53
CA LEU A 267 -87.67 -51.07 -22.80
C LEU A 267 -87.65 -52.61 -22.74
N GLU A 268 -86.62 -53.20 -22.13
CA GLU A 268 -86.55 -54.65 -21.90
C GLU A 268 -87.72 -55.13 -21.05
N GLN A 269 -88.06 -54.41 -19.97
CA GLN A 269 -89.24 -54.71 -19.16
C GLN A 269 -90.53 -54.60 -19.97
N GLN A 270 -90.68 -53.56 -20.80
CA GLN A 270 -91.84 -53.41 -21.70
C GLN A 270 -91.92 -54.56 -22.70
N CYS A 271 -90.80 -54.98 -23.28
CA CYS A 271 -90.73 -56.12 -24.18
C CYS A 271 -91.09 -57.43 -23.47
N LEU A 272 -90.61 -57.67 -22.25
CA LEU A 272 -90.99 -58.83 -21.44
C LEU A 272 -92.50 -58.82 -21.14
N GLN A 273 -93.06 -57.68 -20.75
CA GLN A 273 -94.51 -57.53 -20.56
C GLN A 273 -95.29 -57.80 -21.85
N GLN A 274 -94.80 -57.32 -23.00
CA GLN A 274 -95.38 -57.65 -24.29
C GLN A 274 -95.23 -59.15 -24.60
N GLN A 275 -94.08 -59.76 -24.34
CA GLN A 275 -93.84 -61.17 -24.57
C GLN A 275 -94.72 -62.06 -23.70
N GLU A 276 -94.95 -61.68 -22.44
CA GLU A 276 -95.93 -62.33 -21.56
C GLU A 276 -97.36 -62.18 -22.11
N ARG A 277 -97.70 -60.98 -22.62
CA ARG A 277 -98.96 -60.72 -23.33
C ARG A 277 -99.11 -61.56 -24.61
N TRP A 278 -98.02 -61.81 -25.33
CA TRP A 278 -97.97 -62.66 -26.53
C TRP A 278 -97.93 -64.17 -26.20
N ARG A 279 -97.34 -64.57 -25.07
CA ARG A 279 -97.37 -65.97 -24.59
C ARG A 279 -98.79 -66.44 -24.24
N CYS A 280 -99.70 -65.53 -23.93
CA CYS A 280 -101.13 -65.86 -23.82
C CYS A 280 -101.81 -66.13 -25.19
N PHE A 281 -101.14 -65.92 -26.33
CA PHE A 281 -101.76 -65.91 -27.66
C PHE A 281 -101.15 -66.84 -28.72
N GLY A 282 -100.21 -67.73 -28.39
CA GLY A 282 -99.73 -68.69 -29.39
C GLY A 282 -98.62 -69.61 -28.92
N GLU A 283 -98.97 -70.88 -28.71
CA GLU A 283 -98.08 -72.01 -28.92
C GLU A 283 -97.87 -72.24 -30.42
N ASP A 284 -96.72 -72.86 -30.73
CA ASP A 284 -96.33 -73.46 -32.01
C ASP A 284 -95.97 -72.54 -33.18
N VAL A 285 -94.68 -72.16 -33.26
CA VAL A 285 -93.89 -72.40 -34.49
C VAL A 285 -92.42 -72.68 -34.13
N SER A 286 -92.07 -73.97 -34.20
CA SER A 286 -90.69 -74.47 -34.28
C SER A 286 -90.09 -74.09 -35.64
N GLY A 287 -88.90 -73.47 -35.64
CA GLY A 287 -88.16 -73.13 -36.86
C GLY A 287 -86.66 -72.96 -36.60
N LYS A 288 -85.91 -74.05 -36.80
CA LYS A 288 -84.43 -74.06 -36.86
C LYS A 288 -83.94 -73.22 -38.04
N ALA A 289 -83.00 -72.31 -37.81
CA ALA A 289 -82.17 -71.73 -38.86
C ALA A 289 -80.70 -71.65 -38.42
N HIS A 290 -79.88 -72.47 -39.08
CA HIS A 290 -78.42 -72.40 -39.11
C HIS A 290 -77.99 -71.22 -39.98
N ILE A 291 -77.11 -70.35 -39.47
CA ILE A 291 -76.32 -69.43 -40.31
C ILE A 291 -74.86 -69.50 -39.84
N ASN A 292 -74.07 -70.22 -40.63
CA ASN A 292 -72.62 -70.08 -40.70
C ASN A 292 -72.28 -68.71 -41.29
N GLY A 293 -71.32 -68.02 -40.70
CA GLY A 293 -70.87 -66.72 -41.19
C GLY A 293 -69.62 -66.23 -40.45
N SER A 294 -68.52 -66.98 -40.56
CA SER A 294 -67.18 -66.41 -40.40
C SER A 294 -67.01 -65.23 -41.35
N THR A 295 -66.22 -64.22 -40.98
CA THR A 295 -65.23 -63.47 -41.79
C THR A 295 -64.83 -62.14 -41.08
N PRO A 296 -63.81 -61.37 -41.52
CA PRO A 296 -62.38 -61.57 -41.19
C PRO A 296 -61.57 -60.25 -41.21
N TRP A 297 -60.91 -59.82 -40.13
CA TRP A 297 -60.00 -58.64 -40.23
C TRP A 297 -58.68 -58.78 -39.47
N GLU A 298 -58.25 -60.02 -39.25
CA GLU A 298 -56.84 -60.34 -39.01
C GLU A 298 -56.05 -60.32 -40.33
N ARG A 299 -55.50 -59.15 -40.67
CA ARG A 299 -54.15 -58.97 -41.25
C ARG A 299 -54.01 -57.55 -41.80
N HIS A 300 -53.05 -56.81 -41.24
CA HIS A 300 -51.93 -56.16 -41.93
C HIS A 300 -51.39 -55.02 -41.07
N HIS A 301 -50.36 -55.32 -40.28
CA HIS A 301 -49.11 -54.56 -40.21
C HIS A 301 -48.09 -55.35 -39.38
N ASP A 302 -47.55 -56.40 -40.01
CA ASP A 302 -46.11 -56.63 -39.93
C ASP A 302 -45.42 -55.59 -40.81
N ILE A 303 -44.12 -55.34 -40.57
CA ILE A 303 -43.19 -54.35 -41.16
C ILE A 303 -42.87 -53.28 -40.09
N PHE A 304 -41.64 -53.03 -39.63
CA PHE A 304 -40.29 -53.44 -40.02
C PHE A 304 -39.35 -52.64 -39.09
N LEU A 305 -38.35 -53.29 -38.49
CA LEU A 305 -37.09 -52.70 -38.02
C LEU A 305 -37.14 -51.31 -37.34
N MET A 306 -37.19 -51.26 -36.00
CA MET A 306 -36.60 -50.16 -35.23
C MET A 306 -35.79 -50.70 -34.03
N GLY A 307 -35.02 -51.75 -34.28
CA GLY A 307 -33.79 -52.00 -33.54
C GLY A 307 -32.62 -51.42 -34.34
N THR A 308 -32.40 -50.10 -34.24
CA THR A 308 -31.14 -49.35 -34.46
C THR A 308 -31.43 -47.84 -34.50
N ALA A 309 -32.02 -47.27 -33.45
CA ALA A 309 -32.02 -45.80 -33.26
C ALA A 309 -30.66 -45.29 -32.74
N ALA A 310 -29.71 -46.20 -32.45
CA ALA A 310 -28.36 -45.88 -32.01
C ALA A 310 -27.40 -45.41 -33.13
N CYS A 311 -27.77 -45.55 -34.41
CA CYS A 311 -26.85 -45.28 -35.53
C CYS A 311 -27.19 -43.98 -36.29
N ARG A 312 -27.08 -42.82 -35.62
CA ARG A 312 -26.34 -41.76 -36.33
C ARG A 312 -24.93 -42.31 -36.52
N PRO A 313 -24.35 -42.33 -37.73
CA PRO A 313 -23.04 -42.94 -37.95
C PRO A 313 -22.08 -42.40 -36.89
N LEU A 314 -21.45 -43.28 -36.10
CA LEU A 314 -20.49 -42.92 -35.04
C LEU A 314 -19.55 -41.79 -35.50
N ARG A 315 -19.10 -41.90 -36.75
CA ARG A 315 -18.38 -40.87 -37.50
C ARG A 315 -18.97 -39.47 -37.39
N LYS A 316 -20.25 -39.26 -37.68
CA LYS A 316 -20.88 -37.93 -37.62
C LYS A 316 -20.94 -37.38 -36.20
N ARG A 317 -21.14 -38.24 -35.20
CA ARG A 317 -21.13 -37.83 -33.78
C ARG A 317 -19.73 -37.35 -33.37
N LEU A 318 -18.70 -38.10 -33.74
CA LEU A 318 -17.30 -37.75 -33.46
C LEU A 318 -16.81 -36.52 -34.26
N GLU A 319 -17.13 -36.42 -35.55
CA GLU A 319 -16.82 -35.24 -36.38
C GLU A 319 -17.46 -33.98 -35.79
N HIS A 320 -18.70 -34.06 -35.32
CA HIS A 320 -19.39 -32.93 -34.67
C HIS A 320 -18.76 -32.57 -33.33
N PHE A 321 -18.44 -33.56 -32.50
CA PHE A 321 -17.76 -33.35 -31.22
C PHE A 321 -16.39 -32.70 -31.40
N TYR A 322 -15.54 -33.27 -32.25
CA TYR A 322 -14.22 -32.71 -32.53
C TYR A 322 -14.30 -31.37 -33.24
N GLY A 323 -15.30 -31.12 -34.10
CA GLY A 323 -15.50 -29.81 -34.70
C GLY A 323 -15.66 -28.67 -33.68
N ILE A 324 -16.19 -28.97 -32.49
CA ILE A 324 -16.39 -27.99 -31.42
C ILE A 324 -15.15 -27.92 -30.50
N TYR A 325 -14.64 -29.07 -30.07
CA TYR A 325 -13.61 -29.12 -29.02
C TYR A 325 -12.17 -29.16 -29.55
N ASN A 326 -11.93 -29.78 -30.71
CA ASN A 326 -10.62 -29.86 -31.33
C ASN A 326 -10.73 -30.16 -32.84
N PRO A 327 -10.84 -29.13 -33.70
CA PRO A 327 -11.09 -29.31 -35.13
C PRO A 327 -9.93 -29.99 -35.88
N GLU A 328 -8.70 -29.95 -35.34
CA GLU A 328 -7.53 -30.59 -35.95
C GLU A 328 -7.64 -32.12 -35.93
N LYS A 329 -8.36 -32.69 -34.95
CA LYS A 329 -8.55 -34.14 -34.83
C LYS A 329 -9.68 -34.70 -35.69
N VAL A 330 -10.41 -33.86 -36.42
CA VAL A 330 -11.51 -34.31 -37.31
C VAL A 330 -10.98 -35.23 -38.42
N CYS A 331 -9.78 -34.97 -38.93
CA CYS A 331 -9.16 -35.80 -39.97
C CYS A 331 -8.81 -37.22 -39.48
N SER A 332 -8.57 -37.40 -38.18
CA SER A 332 -8.21 -38.70 -37.57
C SER A 332 -9.43 -39.52 -37.13
N VAL A 333 -10.65 -39.03 -37.37
CA VAL A 333 -11.88 -39.70 -36.92
C VAL A 333 -12.06 -41.08 -37.57
N SER A 334 -11.60 -41.28 -38.80
CA SER A 334 -11.61 -42.63 -39.43
C SER A 334 -10.83 -43.64 -38.61
N ASP A 335 -9.62 -43.27 -38.20
CA ASP A 335 -8.65 -44.16 -37.62
C ASP A 335 -9.07 -44.53 -36.19
N ILE A 336 -9.62 -43.55 -35.46
CA ILE A 336 -10.20 -43.73 -34.13
C ILE A 336 -11.41 -44.68 -34.17
N ILE A 337 -12.26 -44.61 -35.21
CA ILE A 337 -13.42 -45.51 -35.34
C ILE A 337 -12.98 -46.96 -35.57
N ASP A 338 -11.94 -47.17 -36.39
CA ASP A 338 -11.44 -48.50 -36.64
C ASP A 338 -10.69 -49.08 -35.43
N GLU A 339 -9.97 -48.24 -34.67
CA GLU A 339 -9.29 -48.64 -33.43
C GLU A 339 -10.28 -49.04 -32.32
N TYR A 340 -11.41 -48.34 -32.21
CA TYR A 340 -12.40 -48.53 -31.15
C TYR A 340 -13.67 -49.29 -31.61
N ARG A 341 -13.59 -50.04 -32.72
CA ARG A 341 -14.72 -50.82 -33.24
C ARG A 341 -15.18 -51.86 -32.21
N GLY A 342 -16.40 -51.69 -31.70
CA GLY A 342 -16.99 -52.54 -30.65
C GLY A 342 -16.91 -51.99 -29.22
N ALA A 343 -16.18 -50.88 -29.01
CA ALA A 343 -16.09 -50.16 -27.73
C ALA A 343 -16.53 -48.69 -27.88
N GLU A 344 -17.54 -48.45 -28.72
CA GLU A 344 -17.94 -47.11 -29.18
C GLU A 344 -18.51 -46.23 -28.04
N GLU A 345 -19.30 -46.83 -27.14
CA GLU A 345 -19.90 -46.12 -26.00
C GLU A 345 -18.84 -45.77 -24.94
N GLU A 346 -17.83 -46.63 -24.74
CA GLU A 346 -16.71 -46.35 -23.84
C GLU A 346 -15.83 -45.20 -24.36
N LEU A 347 -15.60 -45.16 -25.68
CA LEU A 347 -14.90 -44.05 -26.34
C LEU A 347 -15.64 -42.72 -26.11
N MET A 348 -16.97 -42.69 -26.29
CA MET A 348 -17.74 -41.47 -26.06
C MET A 348 -17.71 -41.02 -24.60
N ALA A 349 -17.89 -41.94 -23.65
CA ALA A 349 -17.81 -41.61 -22.23
C ALA A 349 -16.42 -41.07 -21.84
N ALA A 350 -15.34 -41.67 -22.36
CA ALA A 350 -13.98 -41.19 -22.13
C ALA A 350 -13.76 -39.79 -22.70
N LEU A 351 -14.30 -39.49 -23.88
CA LEU A 351 -14.22 -38.17 -24.50
C LEU A 351 -15.01 -37.11 -23.72
N GLU A 352 -16.20 -37.45 -23.20
CA GLU A 352 -16.97 -36.54 -22.35
C GLU A 352 -16.21 -36.18 -21.07
N VAL A 353 -15.56 -37.15 -20.43
CA VAL A 353 -14.74 -36.90 -19.23
C VAL A 353 -13.50 -36.05 -19.57
N HIS A 354 -12.81 -36.38 -20.65
CA HIS A 354 -11.57 -35.70 -21.03
C HIS A 354 -11.79 -34.23 -21.42
N TYR A 355 -12.91 -33.91 -22.07
CA TYR A 355 -13.24 -32.54 -22.50
C TYR A 355 -14.26 -31.83 -21.60
N GLY A 356 -14.70 -32.47 -20.50
CA GLY A 356 -15.70 -31.93 -19.59
C GLY A 356 -17.09 -31.75 -20.22
N ALA A 357 -17.41 -32.55 -21.23
CA ALA A 357 -18.59 -32.44 -22.09
C ALA A 357 -19.70 -33.45 -21.72
N PHE A 358 -20.02 -33.58 -20.44
CA PHE A 358 -20.98 -34.57 -19.94
C PHE A 358 -22.37 -34.42 -20.59
N GLY A 359 -22.87 -35.50 -21.17
CA GLY A 359 -24.20 -35.56 -21.81
C GLY A 359 -24.25 -34.99 -23.23
N PHE A 360 -23.12 -34.60 -23.82
CA PHE A 360 -23.07 -34.12 -25.21
C PHE A 360 -23.58 -35.18 -26.19
N PHE A 361 -23.19 -36.44 -25.99
CA PHE A 361 -23.59 -37.53 -26.87
C PHE A 361 -24.97 -38.11 -26.56
N PHE A 362 -25.50 -37.86 -25.36
CA PHE A 362 -26.80 -38.36 -24.89
C PHE A 362 -27.96 -37.40 -25.18
N THR A 363 -27.72 -36.09 -25.24
CA THR A 363 -28.78 -35.08 -25.41
C THR A 363 -29.33 -34.96 -26.83
N GLN A 364 -28.62 -35.46 -27.85
CA GLN A 364 -29.07 -35.42 -29.25
C GLN A 364 -29.88 -36.65 -29.71
N LEU A 365 -30.23 -37.57 -28.80
CA LEU A 365 -31.02 -38.78 -29.12
C LEU A 365 -32.53 -38.55 -29.23
N ASN A 366 -33.04 -37.34 -28.97
CA ASN A 366 -34.48 -37.04 -28.86
C ASN A 366 -34.99 -35.89 -29.76
N VAL A 367 -34.36 -35.63 -30.92
CA VAL A 367 -34.92 -34.72 -31.95
C VAL A 367 -35.07 -35.44 -33.28
#